data_AF-A0A6G1CBE8-F1
#
_entry.id   AF-A0A6G1CBE8-F1
#
_cell.length_a   1.000
_cell.length_b   1.000
_cell.length_c   1.000
_cell.angle_alpha   90.00
_cell.angle_beta   90.00
_cell.angle_gamma   90.00
#
_symmetry.space_group_name_H-M   'P 1'
#
loop_
_entity.id
_entity.type
_entity.pdbx_description
1 polymer ?
#
loop_
_entity_poly.entity_id
_entity_poly.type
_entity_poly.pdbx_seq_one_letter_code
_entity_poly.pdbx_strand_id
1 'polypeptide(L)'
;MAGTTFKKKAPNAIKEIRKFAQKAMGTTDVRVDVKLNKHIWSSGIRSVPRRVRVRIARKRNDEEDAKEELYSLVTLAEVPPEGLKGLGTKVVDETD
;
A
#
# COMPACT_ATOMS: atom_id res chain seq x y z
N MET A 1 -2.14 15.00 -3.17
CA MET A 1 -0.78 15.58 -3.08
C MET A 1 -0.72 16.91 -3.80
N ALA A 2 -1.20 17.96 -3.16
CA ALA A 2 -0.99 19.34 -3.62
C ALA A 2 0.30 19.87 -2.96
N GLY A 3 1.15 20.60 -3.71
CA GLY A 3 2.32 21.30 -3.16
C GLY A 3 3.66 20.53 -3.10
N THR A 4 3.71 19.24 -3.46
CA THR A 4 4.99 18.49 -3.49
C THR A 4 5.75 18.70 -4.81
N THR A 5 7.07 18.89 -4.75
CA THR A 5 7.97 18.92 -5.91
C THR A 5 7.78 17.68 -6.79
N PHE A 6 7.76 17.85 -8.11
CA PHE A 6 7.50 16.74 -9.04
C PHE A 6 8.44 15.55 -8.88
N LYS A 7 9.73 15.78 -8.62
CA LYS A 7 10.72 14.71 -8.38
C LYS A 7 10.50 13.94 -7.07
N LYS A 8 9.64 14.43 -6.17
CA LYS A 8 9.37 13.79 -4.88
C LYS A 8 7.98 13.14 -4.81
N LYS A 9 7.16 13.19 -5.87
CA LYS A 9 5.78 12.69 -5.84
C LYS A 9 5.69 11.18 -5.65
N ALA A 10 6.29 10.38 -6.54
CA ALA A 10 6.29 8.91 -6.39
C ALA A 10 6.90 8.42 -5.07
N PRO A 11 8.09 8.88 -4.63
CA PRO A 11 8.64 8.44 -3.35
C PRO A 11 7.79 8.91 -2.15
N ASN A 12 7.18 10.10 -2.21
CA ASN A 12 6.25 10.51 -1.15
C ASN A 12 4.97 9.67 -1.15
N ALA A 13 4.48 9.22 -2.32
CA ALA A 13 3.30 8.38 -2.38
C ALA A 13 3.51 7.04 -1.66
N ILE A 14 4.69 6.44 -1.82
CA ILE A 14 5.05 5.21 -1.11
C ILE A 14 5.14 5.46 0.40
N LYS A 15 5.71 6.61 0.82
CA LYS A 15 5.75 6.98 2.24
C LYS A 15 4.36 7.16 2.83
N GLU A 16 3.44 7.80 2.11
CA GLU A 16 2.05 7.96 2.54
C GLU A 16 1.32 6.62 2.63
N ILE A 17 1.55 5.68 1.69
CA ILE A 17 0.99 4.33 1.77
C ILE A 17 1.49 3.60 3.00
N ARG A 18 2.79 3.68 3.30
CA ARG A 18 3.36 3.10 4.52
C ARG A 18 2.76 3.69 5.78
N LYS A 19 2.65 5.02 5.85
CA LYS A 19 2.03 5.73 6.98
C LYS A 19 0.56 5.36 7.16
N PHE A 20 -0.18 5.19 6.07
CA PHE A 20 -1.56 4.74 6.10
C PHE A 20 -1.68 3.32 6.64
N ALA A 21 -0.87 2.38 6.15
CA ALA A 21 -0.88 1.00 6.63
C ALA A 21 -0.47 0.90 8.11
N GLN A 22 0.56 1.65 8.53
CA GLN A 22 0.99 1.72 9.93
C GLN A 22 -0.15 2.20 10.84
N LYS A 23 -0.87 3.26 10.44
CA LYS A 23 -1.99 3.79 11.23
C LYS A 23 -3.20 2.85 11.27
N ALA A 24 -3.51 2.19 10.15
CA ALA A 24 -4.68 1.32 10.04
C ALA A 24 -4.48 -0.04 10.73
N MET A 25 -3.27 -0.62 10.67
CA MET A 25 -2.98 -1.97 11.16
C MET A 25 -2.25 -1.99 12.51
N GLY A 26 -1.69 -0.85 12.93
CA GLY A 26 -0.95 -0.72 14.20
C GLY A 26 0.41 -1.41 14.22
N THR A 27 0.99 -1.75 13.05
CA THR A 27 2.31 -2.40 12.94
C THR A 27 3.36 -1.40 12.48
N THR A 28 4.56 -1.41 13.07
CA THR A 28 5.65 -0.54 12.59
C THR A 28 6.35 -1.12 11.36
N ASP A 29 6.43 -2.46 11.25
CA ASP A 29 6.92 -3.12 10.03
C ASP A 29 5.84 -3.15 8.94
N VAL A 30 6.07 -2.40 7.87
CA VAL A 30 5.21 -2.33 6.69
C VAL A 30 6.00 -2.67 5.44
N ARG A 31 5.70 -3.84 4.88
CA ARG A 31 6.31 -4.38 3.66
C ARG A 31 5.41 -4.06 2.46
N VAL A 32 5.94 -3.31 1.50
CA VAL A 32 5.23 -2.94 0.26
C VAL A 32 5.63 -3.91 -0.83
N ASP A 33 4.65 -4.57 -1.45
CA ASP A 33 4.90 -5.52 -2.51
C ASP A 33 5.50 -4.86 -3.77
N VAL A 34 6.28 -5.64 -4.51
CA VAL A 34 6.97 -5.18 -5.72
C VAL A 34 5.97 -4.79 -6.82
N LYS A 35 4.84 -5.50 -6.95
CA LYS A 35 3.81 -5.15 -7.96
C LYS A 35 3.18 -3.79 -7.66
N LEU A 36 2.87 -3.52 -6.39
CA LEU A 36 2.36 -2.22 -5.97
C LEU A 36 3.39 -1.11 -6.23
N ASN A 37 4.66 -1.34 -5.91
CA ASN A 37 5.71 -0.39 -6.21
C ASN A 37 5.80 -0.11 -7.72
N LYS A 38 5.86 -1.14 -8.57
CA LYS A 38 5.86 -0.99 -10.03
C LYS A 38 4.66 -0.19 -10.54
N HIS A 39 3.46 -0.44 -10.00
CA HIS A 39 2.25 0.29 -10.39
C HIS A 39 2.30 1.78 -10.01
N ILE A 40 2.91 2.13 -8.87
CA ILE A 40 3.09 3.53 -8.46
C ILE A 40 4.10 4.24 -9.37
N TRP A 41 5.15 3.53 -9.78
CA TRP A 41 6.22 4.06 -10.61
C TRP A 41 5.97 3.97 -12.12
N SER A 42 4.95 3.24 -12.58
CA SER A 42 4.71 2.96 -14.01
C SER A 42 4.43 4.23 -14.82
N SER A 43 3.80 5.23 -14.20
CA SER A 43 3.53 6.54 -14.81
C SER A 43 4.66 7.56 -14.57
N GLY A 44 5.78 7.13 -13.99
CA GLY A 44 6.96 7.92 -13.71
C GLY A 44 6.89 8.74 -12.42
N ILE A 45 7.98 9.43 -12.10
CA ILE A 45 8.17 10.10 -10.81
C ILE A 45 7.18 11.25 -10.56
N ARG A 46 6.74 11.93 -11.63
CA ARG A 46 5.89 13.12 -11.60
C ARG A 46 4.39 12.79 -11.59
N SER A 47 4.01 11.69 -12.22
CA SER A 47 2.61 11.33 -12.46
C SER A 47 2.28 10.07 -11.66
N VAL A 48 1.86 10.26 -10.42
CA VAL A 48 1.40 9.15 -9.57
C VAL A 48 -0.11 8.97 -9.77
N PRO A 49 -0.63 7.73 -9.83
CA PRO A 49 -2.07 7.48 -9.84
C PRO A 49 -2.79 8.20 -8.69
N ARG A 50 -3.92 8.85 -8.98
CA ARG A 50 -4.66 9.64 -7.97
C ARG A 50 -5.30 8.76 -6.89
N ARG A 51 -5.67 7.54 -7.25
CA ARG A 51 -6.27 6.53 -6.37
C ARG A 51 -5.68 5.17 -6.73
N VAL A 52 -5.25 4.42 -5.71
CA VAL A 52 -4.78 3.04 -5.84
C VAL A 52 -5.54 2.21 -4.84
N ARG A 53 -6.04 1.06 -5.28
CA ARG A 53 -6.68 0.07 -4.40
C ARG A 53 -5.58 -0.86 -3.88
N VAL A 54 -5.47 -0.94 -2.56
CA VAL A 54 -4.47 -1.79 -1.91
C VAL A 54 -5.17 -2.81 -1.02
N ARG A 55 -4.65 -4.03 -0.98
CA ARG A 55 -5.02 -5.05 0.00
C ARG A 55 -3.92 -5.07 1.05
N ILE A 56 -4.31 -4.94 2.31
CA ILE A 56 -3.38 -4.95 3.44
C ILE A 56 -3.66 -6.22 4.23
N ALA A 57 -2.64 -7.06 4.40
CA ALA A 57 -2.71 -8.27 5.20
C ALA A 57 -1.79 -8.13 6.40
N ARG A 58 -2.29 -8.41 7.61
CA ARG A 58 -1.44 -8.50 8.81
C ARG A 58 -1.01 -9.95 8.96
N LYS A 59 0.30 -10.20 8.97
CA LYS A 59 0.87 -11.54 9.12
C LYS A 59 1.80 -11.57 10.34
N ARG A 60 1.95 -12.75 10.93
CA ARG A 60 2.95 -13.00 11.96
C ARG A 60 4.33 -13.08 11.31
N ASN A 61 5.32 -12.52 11.98
CA ASN A 61 6.71 -12.61 11.55
C ASN A 61 7.33 -13.89 12.11
N ASP A 62 7.97 -14.67 11.26
CA ASP A 62 8.61 -15.95 11.60
C ASP A 62 10.15 -15.79 11.72
N GLU A 63 10.71 -14.60 11.51
CA GLU A 63 12.14 -14.32 11.70
C GLU A 63 12.48 -14.20 13.20
N GLU A 64 13.40 -15.03 13.71
CA GLU A 64 13.79 -15.05 15.14
C GLU A 64 14.37 -13.72 15.65
N ASP A 65 14.98 -12.90 14.79
CA ASP A 65 15.56 -11.59 15.15
C ASP A 65 14.58 -10.41 14.95
N ALA A 66 13.30 -10.68 14.69
CA ALA A 66 12.32 -9.64 14.45
C ALA A 66 12.01 -8.84 15.72
N LYS A 67 12.15 -7.51 15.65
CA LYS A 67 11.77 -6.59 16.74
C LYS A 67 10.26 -6.57 17.02
N GLU A 68 9.44 -6.94 16.03
CA GLU A 68 7.99 -6.99 16.16
C GLU A 68 7.44 -8.32 15.62
N GLU A 69 6.48 -8.89 16.36
CA GLU A 69 5.83 -10.16 16.04
C GLU A 69 4.91 -10.08 14.81
N LEU A 70 4.52 -8.88 14.38
CA LEU A 70 3.53 -8.67 13.32
C LEU A 70 4.07 -7.70 12.28
N TYR A 71 3.88 -8.04 11.01
CA TYR A 71 4.13 -7.13 9.90
C TYR A 71 2.89 -6.98 9.02
N SER A 72 2.77 -5.82 8.38
CA SER A 72 1.73 -5.56 7.38
C SER A 72 2.30 -5.70 5.97
N LEU A 73 1.74 -6.61 5.18
CA LEU A 73 2.02 -6.75 3.76
C LEU A 73 0.99 -5.97 2.93
N VAL A 74 1.45 -5.01 2.16
CA VAL A 74 0.61 -4.20 1.27
C VAL A 74 0.78 -4.67 -0.17
N THR A 75 -0.30 -5.21 -0.74
CA THR A 75 -0.35 -5.70 -2.12
C THR A 75 -1.28 -4.83 -2.97
N LEU A 76 -1.09 -4.88 -4.29
CA LEU A 76 -2.01 -4.26 -5.24
C LEU A 76 -3.30 -5.09 -5.26
N ALA A 77 -4.45 -4.45 -4.97
CA ALA A 77 -5.73 -5.10 -5.09
C ALA A 77 -6.22 -5.03 -6.54
N GLU A 78 -6.80 -6.12 -7.03
CA GLU A 78 -7.46 -6.13 -8.33
C GLU A 78 -8.65 -5.18 -8.31
N VAL A 79 -8.70 -4.32 -9.32
CA VAL A 79 -9.77 -3.33 -9.46
C VAL A 79 -10.86 -3.98 -10.30
N PRO A 80 -12.11 -4.10 -9.80
CA PRO A 80 -13.21 -4.56 -10.62
C PRO A 80 -13.40 -3.66 -11.85
N PRO A 81 -13.88 -4.19 -12.99
CA PRO A 81 -14.05 -3.42 -14.22
C PRO A 81 -15.02 -2.23 -14.07
N GLU A 82 -15.86 -2.24 -13.03
CA GLU A 82 -16.80 -1.16 -12.67
C GLU A 82 -16.11 0.13 -12.16
N GLY A 83 -14.78 0.09 -11.97
CA GLY A 83 -13.96 1.27 -11.67
C GLY A 83 -13.74 1.53 -10.18
N LEU A 84 -13.01 2.61 -9.88
CA LEU A 84 -12.52 2.93 -8.52
C LEU A 84 -13.49 3.80 -7.70
N LYS A 85 -14.63 4.18 -8.25
CA LYS A 85 -15.53 5.19 -7.66
C LYS A 85 -16.64 4.50 -6.87
N GLY A 86 -16.73 4.76 -5.57
CA GLY A 86 -17.82 4.28 -4.71
C GLY A 86 -17.53 3.00 -3.93
N LEU A 87 -16.43 2.31 -4.18
CA LEU A 87 -16.07 1.15 -3.39
C LEU A 87 -15.46 1.56 -2.02
N GLY A 88 -16.13 1.18 -0.92
CA GLY A 88 -15.64 1.35 0.45
C GLY A 88 -14.57 0.33 0.85
N THR A 89 -14.11 0.39 2.11
CA THR A 89 -13.22 -0.63 2.69
C THR A 89 -14.02 -1.90 2.94
N LYS A 90 -13.54 -3.03 2.41
CA LYS A 90 -14.12 -4.36 2.65
C LYS A 90 -13.07 -5.21 3.34
N VAL A 91 -13.48 -5.94 4.37
CA VAL A 91 -12.66 -7.01 4.95
C VAL A 91 -12.65 -8.16 3.95
N VAL A 92 -11.47 -8.69 3.66
CA VAL A 92 -11.29 -9.81 2.73
C VAL A 92 -10.92 -11.02 3.56
N ASP A 93 -11.74 -12.06 3.51
CA ASP A 93 -11.41 -13.37 4.06
C ASP A 93 -10.34 -14.04 3.18
N GLU A 94 -9.37 -14.72 3.79
CA GLU A 94 -8.30 -15.43 3.07
C GLU A 94 -8.77 -16.73 2.39
N THR A 95 -10.08 -16.95 2.29
CA THR A 95 -10.71 -18.19 1.78
C THR A 95 -11.11 -18.17 0.30
N ASP A 96 -10.77 -17.12 -0.45
CA ASP A 96 -11.07 -17.01 -1.89
C ASP A 96 -9.86 -16.46 -2.69
#